data_AF-A0AA43Z733-F1
#
_entry.id   AF-A0AA43Z733-F1
#
_cell.length_a   1.000
_cell.length_b   1.000
_cell.length_c   1.000
_cell.angle_alpha   90.00
_cell.angle_beta   90.00
_cell.angle_gamma   90.00
#
_symmetry.space_group_name_H-M   'P 1'
#
loop_
_entity.id
_entity.type
_entity.pdbx_description
1 polymer ?
#
loop_
_entity_poly.entity_id
_entity_poly.type
_entity_poly.pdbx_seq_one_letter_code
_entity_poly.pdbx_strand_id
1 'polypeptide(L)' 'MREALGLAPAKPAPEKRKHHPSSYILVELSVRKLSGGPPFRFEYKSRSLSTLEAKLEAEKAVRKKGLEVWAVLDVRQVSE' A
#
# COMPACT_ATOMS: atom_id res chain seq x y z
N MET A 1 -33.12 14.66 -38.92
CA MET A 1 -33.63 15.47 -37.79
C MET A 1 -33.55 14.79 -36.41
N ARG A 2 -32.93 13.61 -36.25
CA ARG A 2 -32.81 12.94 -34.93
C ARG A 2 -31.66 13.45 -34.05
N GLU A 3 -30.59 13.98 -34.66
CA GLU A 3 -29.41 14.44 -33.91
C GLU A 3 -29.58 15.84 -33.29
N ALA A 4 -30.46 16.68 -33.85
CA ALA A 4 -30.79 18.01 -33.31
C ALA A 4 -31.69 17.96 -32.05
N LEU A 5 -32.20 16.77 -31.70
CA LEU A 5 -33.04 16.53 -30.53
C LEU A 5 -32.28 15.91 -29.34
N GLY A 6 -30.94 15.80 -29.43
CA GLY A 6 -30.12 15.25 -28.34
C GLY A 6 -30.31 13.75 -28.06
N LEU A 7 -31.05 13.02 -28.90
CA LEU A 7 -31.36 11.60 -28.75
C LEU A 7 -30.28 10.70 -29.38
N ALA A 8 -29.01 11.05 -29.20
CA ALA A 8 -27.92 10.13 -29.48
C ALA A 8 -27.83 9.11 -28.32
N PRO A 9 -27.64 7.81 -28.58
CA PRO A 9 -27.38 6.87 -27.50
C PRO A 9 -26.14 7.34 -26.74
N ALA A 10 -26.27 7.47 -25.43
CA ALA A 10 -25.21 7.96 -24.56
C ALA A 10 -23.93 7.16 -24.82
N LYS A 11 -22.82 7.88 -25.11
CA LYS A 11 -21.49 7.26 -25.19
C LYS A 11 -21.27 6.45 -23.91
N PRO A 12 -20.82 5.19 -24.00
CA PRO A 12 -20.53 4.41 -22.81
C PRO A 12 -19.52 5.19 -21.97
N ALA A 13 -19.80 5.34 -20.67
CA ALA A 13 -18.88 5.94 -19.73
C ALA A 13 -17.53 5.23 -19.85
N PRO A 14 -16.39 5.95 -19.80
CA PRO A 14 -15.09 5.29 -19.82
C PRO A 14 -15.04 4.31 -18.64
N GLU A 15 -14.85 3.03 -18.94
CA GLU A 15 -14.62 2.02 -17.92
C GLU A 15 -13.51 2.53 -17.00
N LYS A 16 -13.80 2.58 -15.69
CA LYS A 16 -12.80 2.86 -14.68
C LYS A 16 -11.68 1.85 -14.87
N ARG A 17 -10.54 2.29 -15.42
CA ARG A 17 -9.35 1.46 -15.62
C ARG A 17 -8.99 0.81 -14.30
N LYS A 18 -9.35 -0.46 -14.13
CA LYS A 18 -8.73 -1.34 -13.14
C LYS A 18 -7.34 -1.70 -13.68
N HIS A 19 -6.42 -0.75 -13.59
CA HIS A 19 -5.01 -1.03 -13.82
C HIS A 19 -4.26 -0.55 -12.59
N HIS A 20 -4.41 -1.30 -11.51
CA HIS A 20 -3.40 -1.24 -10.47
C HIS A 20 -2.17 -1.92 -11.08
N PRO A 21 -1.02 -1.24 -11.21
CA PRO A 21 0.20 -1.98 -11.48
C PRO A 21 0.32 -3.01 -10.37
N SER A 22 0.77 -4.20 -10.73
CA SER A 22 1.15 -5.31 -9.85
C SER A 22 2.29 -4.94 -8.88
N SER A 23 2.44 -3.65 -8.56
CA SER A 23 3.51 -3.12 -7.73
C SER A 23 3.05 -2.79 -6.33
N TYR A 24 3.81 -3.23 -5.33
CA TYR A 24 3.61 -2.94 -3.92
C TYR A 24 4.92 -2.45 -3.28
N ILE A 25 4.82 -1.76 -2.16
CA ILE A 25 6.00 -1.37 -1.37
C ILE A 25 6.19 -2.41 -0.28
N LEU A 26 7.32 -3.09 -0.31
CA LEU A 26 7.78 -3.97 0.76
C LEU A 26 8.60 -3.16 1.75
N VAL A 27 8.15 -3.12 3.00
CA VAL A 27 8.83 -2.49 4.12
C VAL A 27 9.33 -3.58 5.05
N GLU A 28 10.63 -3.65 5.24
CA GLU A 28 11.28 -4.53 6.21
C GLU A 28 11.64 -3.72 7.45
N LEU A 29 11.08 -4.12 8.59
CA LEU A 29 11.33 -3.52 9.89
C LEU A 29 12.05 -4.50 10.80
N SER A 30 12.97 -3.99 11.60
CA SER A 30 13.49 -4.68 12.77
C SER A 30 12.59 -4.31 13.95
N VAL A 31 11.94 -5.29 14.55
CA VAL A 31 10.98 -5.09 15.65
C VAL A 31 11.38 -5.91 16.87
N ARG A 32 10.98 -5.46 18.06
CA ARG A 32 11.21 -6.14 19.32
C ARG A 32 9.93 -6.23 20.14
N LYS A 33 9.89 -7.19 21.06
CA LYS A 33 8.81 -7.26 22.05
C LYS A 33 9.01 -6.15 23.08
N LEU A 34 7.89 -5.59 23.58
CA LEU A 34 7.91 -4.60 24.67
C LEU A 34 8.50 -5.19 25.97
N SER A 35 8.34 -6.50 26.20
CA SER A 35 8.92 -7.22 27.33
C SER A 35 10.45 -7.39 27.25
N GLY A 36 11.09 -6.86 26.21
CA GLY A 36 12.50 -7.12 25.91
C GLY A 36 12.73 -8.40 25.09
N GLY A 37 13.98 -8.63 24.70
CA GLY A 37 14.41 -9.73 23.85
C GLY A 37 15.12 -9.27 22.57
N PRO A 38 15.72 -10.20 21.83
CA PRO A 38 16.42 -9.88 20.58
C PRO A 38 15.43 -9.36 19.52
N PRO A 39 15.86 -8.39 18.68
CA PRO A 39 15.04 -7.92 17.59
C PRO A 39 14.87 -9.00 16.51
N PHE A 40 13.73 -9.00 15.84
CA PHE A 40 13.43 -9.89 14.71
C PHE A 40 12.89 -9.09 13.53
N ARG A 41 12.92 -9.71 12.34
CA ARG A 41 12.45 -9.08 11.10
C ARG A 41 10.93 -9.15 11.00
N PHE A 42 10.34 -8.05 10.55
CA PHE A 42 8.93 -7.89 10.27
C PHE A 42 8.76 -7.31 8.88
N GLU A 43 8.12 -8.08 8.00
CA GLU A 43 7.82 -7.67 6.64
C GLU A 43 6.40 -7.14 6.55
N TYR A 44 6.24 -6.00 5.88
CA TYR A 44 4.95 -5.39 5.60
C TYR A 44 4.82 -5.03 4.14
N LYS A 45 3.77 -5.56 3.49
CA LYS A 45 3.41 -5.24 2.11
C LYS A 45 2.35 -4.15 2.11
N SER A 46 2.71 -2.94 1.70
CA SER A 46 1.77 -1.84 1.49
C SER A 46 1.39 -1.72 0.01
N ARG A 47 0.11 -1.43 -0.24
CA ARG A 47 -0.40 -1.09 -1.58
C ARG A 47 -0.31 0.40 -1.88
N SER A 48 0.22 1.18 -0.94
CA SER A 48 0.38 2.61 -1.10
C SER A 48 1.43 2.93 -2.15
N LEU A 49 1.21 4.01 -2.89
CA LEU A 49 2.14 4.51 -3.90
C LEU A 49 3.30 5.29 -3.27
N SER A 50 3.16 5.71 -2.00
CA SER A 50 4.16 6.48 -1.26
C SER A 50 4.94 5.61 -0.28
N THR A 51 6.27 5.71 -0.31
CA THR A 51 7.16 5.03 0.64
C THR A 51 6.94 5.49 2.07
N LEU A 52 6.56 6.75 2.28
CA LEU A 52 6.33 7.31 3.60
C LEU A 52 5.03 6.79 4.20
N GLU A 53 3.97 6.71 3.40
CA GLU A 53 2.71 6.09 3.83
C GLU A 53 2.91 4.61 4.16
N ALA A 54 3.63 3.87 3.31
CA ALA A 54 3.95 2.47 3.55
C ALA A 54 4.71 2.26 4.87
N LYS A 55 5.66 3.14 5.21
CA LYS A 55 6.36 3.10 6.51
C LYS A 55 5.40 3.33 7.67
N LEU A 56 4.57 4.36 7.60
CA LEU A 56 3.60 4.68 8.66
C LEU A 56 2.58 3.54 8.87
N GLU A 57 2.12 2.92 7.80
CA GLU A 57 1.24 1.74 7.87
C GLU A 57 1.95 0.56 8.51
N ALA A 58 3.21 0.29 8.14
CA ALA A 58 4.01 -0.76 8.73
C ALA A 58 4.21 -0.54 10.23
N GLU A 59 4.58 0.67 10.66
CA GLU A 59 4.74 1.02 12.07
C GLU A 59 3.44 0.88 12.86
N LYS A 60 2.30 1.32 12.28
CA LYS A 60 0.98 1.13 12.89
C LYS A 60 0.66 -0.36 13.04
N ALA A 61 0.98 -1.19 12.06
CA ALA A 61 0.78 -2.63 12.13
C ALA A 61 1.64 -3.28 13.22
N VAL A 62 2.89 -2.86 13.37
CA VAL A 62 3.78 -3.33 14.45
C VAL A 62 3.22 -2.94 15.82
N ARG A 63 2.80 -1.69 16.00
CA ARG A 63 2.20 -1.22 17.27
C ARG A 63 0.91 -1.97 17.61
N LYS A 64 0.05 -2.25 16.63
CA LYS A 64 -1.16 -3.06 16.84
C LYS A 64 -0.86 -4.49 17.31
N LYS A 65 0.32 -5.02 16.97
CA LYS A 65 0.79 -6.32 17.44
C LYS A 65 1.47 -6.28 18.82
N GLY A 66 1.52 -5.12 19.48
CA GLY A 66 2.19 -4.96 20.78
C GLY A 66 3.72 -5.06 20.67
N LEU A 67 4.26 -4.73 19.50
CA LEU A 67 5.69 -4.74 19.22
C LEU A 67 6.19 -3.30 19.08
N GLU A 68 7.48 -3.12 19.29
CA GLU A 68 8.17 -1.85 19.11
C GLU A 68 9.10 -1.92 17.89
N VAL A 69 9.11 -0.86 17.09
CA VAL A 69 10.00 -0.74 15.93
C VAL A 69 11.36 -0.26 16.43
N TRP A 70 12.40 -1.03 16.15
CA TRP A 70 13.78 -0.72 16.50
C TRP A 70 14.50 0.02 15.37
N ALA A 71 14.33 -0.44 14.13
CA ALA A 71 14.92 0.19 12.95
C ALA A 71 14.14 -0.18 11.70
N VAL A 72 14.19 0.70 10.69
CA VAL A 72 13.79 0.35 9.32
C VAL A 72 14.99 -0.31 8.65
N LEU A 73 14.82 -1.52 8.13
CA LEU A 73 15.89 -2.27 7.48
C LEU A 73 15.94 -1.97 5.99
N ASP A 74 14.79 -2.06 5.31
CA ASP A 74 14.72 -1.83 3.87
C ASP A 74 13.32 -1.34 3.47
N VAL A 75 13.26 -0.54 2.41
CA VAL A 75 12.01 -0.13 1.77
C VAL A 75 12.21 -0.14 0.27
N ARG A 76 11.48 -1.01 -0.40
CA ARG A 76 11.60 -1.21 -1.85
C ARG A 76 10.24 -1.35 -2.49
N GLN A 77 10.10 -0.78 -3.68
CA GLN A 77 8.95 -1.01 -4.54
C GLN A 77 9.20 -2.29 -5.35
N VAL A 78 8.34 -3.27 -5.18
CA VAL A 78 8.35 -4.52 -5.93
C VAL A 78 7.27 -4.42 -6.99
N SER A 79 7.58 -4.72 -8.25
CA SER A 79 6.59 -4.88 -9.33
C SER A 79 6.51 -6.37 -9.65
N GLU A 80 5.32 -6.96 -9.53
CA GLU A 80 5.03 -8.37 -9.84
C GLU A 80 4.75 -8.59 -11.34
#